data_AF-A0A3D1EPI0-F1
#
_entry.id   AF-A0A3D1EPI0-F1
#
_cell.length_a   1.000
_cell.length_b   1.000
_cell.length_c   1.000
_cell.angle_alpha   90.00
_cell.angle_beta   90.00
_cell.angle_gamma   90.00
#
_symmetry.space_group_name_H-M   'P 1'
#
loop_
_entity.id
_entity.type
_entity.pdbx_description
1 polymer ?
#
loop_
_entity_poly.entity_id
_entity_poly.type
_entity_poly.pdbx_seq_one_letter_code
_entity_poly.pdbx_strand_id
1 'polypeptide(L)'
;MPLAVRSTSVPDCDLLVSSSSAFVAGLRKPKGAKHVCYCHAPIRWAREGRTAYRSGPGGLLRGLMLDVAAPWFRWFDRRAGQQPDLVLANSAHTANRIQTAWGRDAAVVYPPVRTQFFTPDASPRDDFLLWVGAIEPAKRLDRV
;
A
#
# COMPACT_ATOMS: atom_id res chain seq x y z
N MET A 1 -4.28 12.64 7.31
CA MET A 1 -4.43 12.27 5.87
C MET A 1 -5.82 11.76 5.46
N PRO A 2 -6.60 11.01 6.28
CA PRO A 2 -7.95 10.57 5.87
C PRO A 2 -8.91 11.71 5.50
N LEU A 3 -8.91 12.80 6.26
CA LEU A 3 -9.73 13.99 5.98
C LEU A 3 -9.33 14.63 4.65
N ALA A 4 -8.02 14.78 4.39
CA ALA A 4 -7.50 15.34 3.15
C ALA A 4 -7.98 14.55 1.92
N VAL A 5 -7.93 13.22 1.96
CA VAL A 5 -8.46 12.40 0.86
C VAL A 5 -9.96 12.62 0.67
N ARG A 6 -10.73 12.68 1.76
CA ARG A 6 -12.19 12.89 1.67
C ARG A 6 -12.57 14.28 1.16
N SER A 7 -11.74 15.29 1.38
CA SER A 7 -11.96 16.68 0.95
C SER A 7 -11.31 16.99 -0.40
N THR A 8 -10.49 16.10 -0.95
CA THR A 8 -9.86 16.30 -2.25
C THR A 8 -10.93 16.23 -3.33
N SER A 9 -11.10 17.31 -4.09
CA SER A 9 -11.93 17.31 -5.28
C SER A 9 -11.18 16.63 -6.42
N VAL A 10 -11.84 15.66 -7.05
CA VAL A 10 -11.38 15.06 -8.30
C VAL A 10 -12.00 15.87 -9.44
N PRO A 11 -11.21 16.38 -10.40
CA PRO A 11 -11.74 17.03 -11.60
C PRO A 11 -12.73 16.13 -12.34
N ASP A 12 -13.62 16.73 -13.12
CA ASP A 12 -14.58 15.96 -13.91
C ASP A 12 -13.87 15.03 -14.90
N CYS A 13 -14.29 13.76 -14.94
CA CYS A 13 -13.66 12.72 -15.75
C CYS A 13 -14.57 11.49 -15.86
N ASP A 14 -14.38 10.70 -16.91
CA ASP A 14 -15.08 9.43 -17.08
C ASP A 14 -14.45 8.29 -16.27
N LEU A 15 -13.16 8.41 -15.97
CA LEU A 15 -12.37 7.38 -15.29
C LEU A 15 -11.35 7.98 -14.31
N LEU A 16 -11.50 7.64 -13.04
CA LEU A 16 -10.52 7.88 -11.98
C LEU A 16 -9.64 6.65 -11.80
N VAL A 17 -8.35 6.79 -12.06
CA VAL A 17 -7.35 5.75 -11.74
C VAL A 17 -6.55 6.20 -10.52
N SER A 18 -6.59 5.44 -9.44
CA SER A 18 -5.85 5.75 -8.21
C SER A 18 -4.78 4.72 -7.89
N SER A 19 -3.57 5.18 -7.62
CA SER A 19 -2.48 4.37 -7.05
C SER A 19 -2.43 4.58 -5.54
N SER A 20 -2.74 3.53 -4.75
CA SER A 20 -2.92 3.67 -3.29
C SER A 20 -2.03 2.72 -2.49
N SER A 21 -1.30 3.27 -1.52
CA SER A 21 -0.57 2.51 -0.48
C SER A 21 -1.13 2.73 0.93
N ALA A 22 -2.25 3.46 1.02
CA ALA A 22 -3.00 3.73 2.25
C ALA A 22 -4.35 4.39 1.91
N PHE A 23 -4.39 5.72 1.90
CA PHE A 23 -5.64 6.49 2.01
C PHE A 23 -6.35 6.74 0.67
N VAL A 24 -5.60 6.75 -0.44
CA VAL A 24 -6.07 7.26 -1.76
C VAL A 24 -7.24 6.45 -2.33
N ALA A 25 -7.36 5.17 -1.96
CA ALA A 25 -8.51 4.36 -2.31
C ALA A 25 -9.85 5.00 -1.91
N GLY A 26 -9.85 5.89 -0.90
CA GLY A 26 -11.05 6.59 -0.42
C GLY A 26 -11.41 7.88 -1.16
N LEU A 27 -10.74 8.21 -2.28
CA LEU A 27 -11.15 9.32 -3.13
C LEU A 27 -12.58 9.10 -3.66
N ARG A 28 -13.33 10.19 -3.80
CA ARG A 28 -14.67 10.16 -4.37
C ARG A 28 -14.59 10.49 -5.85
N LYS A 29 -15.06 9.58 -6.69
CA LYS A 29 -15.19 9.80 -8.12
C LYS A 29 -16.32 10.79 -8.46
N PRO A 30 -16.22 11.53 -9.58
CA PRO A 30 -17.34 12.30 -10.12
C PRO A 30 -18.57 11.42 -10.41
N LYS A 31 -19.75 12.03 -10.50
CA LYS A 31 -20.99 11.29 -10.82
C LYS A 31 -20.88 10.73 -12.24
N GLY A 32 -21.17 9.44 -12.41
CA GLY A 32 -21.09 8.77 -13.72
C GLY A 32 -19.71 8.14 -14.02
N ALA A 33 -18.64 8.64 -13.38
CA ALA A 33 -17.30 8.11 -13.56
C ALA A 33 -17.15 6.67 -13.02
N LYS A 34 -16.14 5.96 -13.54
CA LYS A 34 -15.62 4.72 -12.93
C LYS A 34 -14.36 5.01 -12.13
N HIS A 35 -14.14 4.25 -11.07
CA HIS A 35 -12.97 4.34 -10.21
C HIS A 35 -12.25 3.00 -10.16
N VAL A 36 -11.03 2.97 -10.71
CA VAL A 36 -10.13 1.83 -10.65
C VAL A 36 -9.02 2.15 -9.66
N CYS A 37 -8.87 1.33 -8.63
CA CYS A 37 -7.83 1.48 -7.63
C CYS A 37 -6.76 0.39 -7.78
N TYR A 38 -5.55 0.78 -8.15
CA TYR A 38 -4.37 -0.05 -8.06
C TYR A 38 -3.78 0.06 -6.65
N CYS A 39 -4.10 -0.93 -5.82
CA CYS A 39 -3.75 -0.98 -4.41
C CYS A 39 -2.43 -1.73 -4.21
N HIS A 40 -1.46 -1.04 -3.62
CA HIS A 40 -0.16 -1.59 -3.24
C HIS A 40 -0.17 -2.19 -1.83
N ALA A 41 -1.01 -1.64 -0.95
CA ALA A 41 -1.29 -2.18 0.38
C ALA A 41 -2.48 -1.44 1.02
N PRO A 42 -3.40 -2.16 1.70
CA PRO A 42 -4.22 -1.57 2.77
C PRO A 42 -3.34 -0.95 3.86
N ILE A 43 -3.89 -0.11 4.74
CA ILE A 43 -3.10 0.61 5.75
C ILE A 43 -2.31 -0.37 6.65
N ARG A 44 -1.02 -0.53 6.34
CA ARG A 44 -0.18 -1.58 6.92
C ARG A 44 0.02 -1.37 8.41
N TRP A 45 0.46 -0.19 8.84
CA TRP A 45 0.78 0.07 10.24
C TRP A 45 -0.40 -0.12 11.20
N ALA A 46 -1.64 0.09 10.73
CA ALA A 46 -2.84 -0.07 11.54
C ALA A 46 -3.26 -1.55 11.70
N ARG A 47 -2.64 -2.46 10.92
CA ARG A 47 -2.96 -3.89 10.84
C ARG A 47 -1.77 -4.80 11.15
N GLU A 48 -0.56 -4.37 10.79
CA GLU A 48 0.68 -5.15 10.78
C GLU A 48 1.84 -4.28 11.29
N GLY A 49 2.80 -4.92 11.97
CA GLY A 49 4.11 -4.29 12.24
C GLY A 49 4.18 -3.35 13.44
N ARG A 50 3.34 -3.54 14.46
CA ARG A 50 3.40 -2.77 15.73
C ARG A 50 4.80 -2.72 16.36
N THR A 51 5.57 -3.79 16.19
CA THR A 51 6.94 -3.91 16.71
C THR A 51 7.94 -3.03 15.96
N ALA A 52 7.85 -2.92 14.62
CA ALA A 52 8.74 -2.06 13.85
C ALA A 52 8.56 -0.58 14.23
N TYR A 53 7.32 -0.16 14.51
CA TYR A 53 7.00 1.22 14.91
C TYR A 53 7.30 1.55 16.39
N ARG A 54 7.66 0.54 17.20
CA ARG A 54 8.06 0.69 18.60
C ARG A 54 9.57 0.82 18.82
N SER A 55 10.35 0.71 17.76
CA SER A 55 11.82 0.80 17.80
C SER A 55 12.32 2.25 17.78
N GLY A 56 13.49 2.49 18.39
CA GLY A 56 14.15 3.81 18.43
C GLY A 56 13.68 4.76 19.54
N PRO A 57 14.30 5.94 19.66
CA PRO A 57 13.93 6.95 20.66
C PRO A 57 12.46 7.37 20.56
N GLY A 58 11.72 7.34 21.67
CA GLY A 58 10.28 7.63 21.70
C GLY A 58 9.38 6.54 21.11
N GLY A 59 9.94 5.39 20.72
CA GLY A 59 9.21 4.29 20.07
C GLY A 59 8.07 3.71 20.92
N LEU A 60 8.21 3.66 22.24
CA LEU A 60 7.14 3.18 23.13
C LEU A 60 5.90 4.09 23.09
N LEU A 61 6.09 5.40 23.27
CA LEU A 61 5.01 6.38 23.20
C LEU A 61 4.36 6.40 21.82
N ARG A 62 5.18 6.40 20.75
CA ARG A 62 4.70 6.29 19.37
C ARG A 62 3.88 5.02 19.16
N GLY A 63 4.35 3.88 19.65
CA GLY A 63 3.65 2.61 19.56
C GLY A 63 2.28 2.63 20.25
N LEU A 64 2.22 3.20 21.45
CA LEU A 64 0.96 3.37 22.20
C LEU A 64 -0.02 4.29 21.46
N MET A 65 0.44 5.43 20.94
CA MET A 65 -0.42 6.33 20.17
C MET A 65 -0.96 5.64 18.90
N LEU A 66 -0.13 4.85 18.22
CA LEU A 66 -0.56 4.08 17.06
C LEU A 66 -1.58 3.00 17.42
N ASP A 67 -1.42 2.32 18.56
CA ASP A 67 -2.38 1.32 19.03
C ASP A 67 -3.76 1.93 19.33
N VAL A 68 -3.78 3.11 19.95
CA VAL A 68 -5.03 3.86 20.21
C VAL A 68 -5.69 4.31 18.91
N ALA A 69 -4.90 4.76 17.93
CA ALA A 69 -5.42 5.23 16.65
C ALA A 69 -5.82 4.08 15.70
N ALA A 70 -5.21 2.90 15.82
CA ALA A 70 -5.33 1.82 14.85
C ALA A 70 -6.77 1.35 14.57
N PRO A 71 -7.68 1.20 15.55
CA PRO A 71 -9.07 0.81 15.28
C PRO A 71 -9.78 1.77 14.33
N TRP A 72 -9.62 3.08 14.55
CA TRP A 72 -10.23 4.10 13.70
C TRP A 72 -9.65 4.06 12.29
N PHE A 73 -8.34 3.90 12.15
CA PHE A 73 -7.70 3.77 10.84
C PHE A 73 -8.09 2.48 10.11
N ARG A 74 -8.28 1.35 10.80
CA ARG A 74 -8.81 0.12 10.19
C ARG A 74 -10.24 0.30 9.71
N TRP A 75 -11.08 0.98 10.50
CA TRP A 75 -12.44 1.32 10.11
C TRP A 75 -12.45 2.22 8.86
N PHE A 76 -11.63 3.29 8.88
CA PHE A 76 -11.50 4.19 7.75
C PHE A 76 -11.03 3.46 6.49
N ASP A 77 -9.96 2.68 6.61
CA ASP A 77 -9.35 1.88 5.54
C ASP A 77 -10.38 0.93 4.90
N ARG A 78 -11.16 0.21 5.71
CA ARG A 78 -12.21 -0.68 5.21
C ARG A 78 -13.28 0.08 4.42
N ARG A 79 -13.67 1.29 4.85
CA ARG A 79 -14.66 2.12 4.14
C ARG A 79 -14.09 2.77 2.88
N ALA A 80 -12.86 3.24 2.95
CA ALA A 80 -12.13 3.78 1.80
C ALA A 80 -12.00 2.72 0.71
N GLY A 81 -11.68 1.48 1.08
CA GLY A 81 -11.62 0.33 0.17
C GLY A 81 -12.94 0.00 -0.54
N GLN A 82 -14.09 0.55 -0.12
CA GLN A 82 -15.36 0.36 -0.81
C GLN A 82 -15.64 1.40 -1.91
N GLN A 83 -14.89 2.51 -1.98
CA GLN A 83 -15.13 3.56 -2.98
C GLN A 83 -14.83 3.13 -4.43
N PRO A 84 -13.74 2.38 -4.72
CA PRO A 84 -13.43 1.99 -6.09
C PRO A 84 -14.46 1.02 -6.65
N ASP A 85 -14.82 1.13 -7.93
CA ASP A 85 -15.62 0.12 -8.62
C ASP A 85 -14.80 -1.16 -8.84
N LEU A 86 -13.53 -1.01 -9.21
CA LEU A 86 -12.59 -2.10 -9.44
C LEU A 86 -11.35 -1.93 -8.57
N VAL A 87 -10.91 -3.01 -7.93
CA VAL A 87 -9.65 -3.06 -7.19
C VAL A 87 -8.67 -3.98 -7.90
N LEU A 88 -7.48 -3.46 -8.13
CA LEU A 88 -6.34 -4.19 -8.69
C LEU A 88 -5.28 -4.31 -7.60
N ALA A 89 -4.61 -5.46 -7.55
CA ALA A 89 -3.51 -5.73 -6.63
C ALA A 89 -2.22 -5.98 -7.43
N ASN A 90 -1.11 -5.47 -6.91
CA ASN A 90 0.21 -5.69 -7.51
C ASN A 90 0.76 -7.12 -7.34
N SER A 91 0.11 -7.96 -6.54
CA SER A 91 0.51 -9.33 -6.27
C SER A 91 -0.63 -10.12 -5.62
N ALA A 92 -0.55 -11.45 -5.64
CA ALA A 92 -1.47 -12.33 -4.89
C ALA A 92 -1.41 -12.07 -3.37
N HIS A 93 -0.24 -11.73 -2.83
CA HIS A 93 -0.10 -11.38 -1.42
C HIS A 93 -0.94 -10.15 -1.06
N THR A 94 -0.84 -9.09 -1.87
CA THR A 94 -1.64 -7.88 -1.68
C THR A 94 -3.14 -8.13 -1.90
N ALA A 95 -3.52 -8.97 -2.87
CA ALA A 95 -4.91 -9.35 -3.08
C ALA A 95 -5.52 -10.03 -1.83
N ASN A 96 -4.82 -10.98 -1.23
CA ASN A 96 -5.25 -11.63 0.01
C ASN A 96 -5.41 -10.61 1.16
N ARG A 97 -4.49 -9.65 1.26
CA ARG A 97 -4.59 -8.58 2.25
C ARG A 97 -5.77 -7.67 2.02
N ILE A 98 -6.08 -7.34 0.77
CA ILE A 98 -7.27 -6.55 0.43
C ILE A 98 -8.53 -7.32 0.85
N GLN A 99 -8.59 -8.62 0.59
CA GLN A 99 -9.71 -9.45 1.04
C GLN A 99 -9.86 -9.45 2.57
N THR A 100 -8.77 -9.65 3.32
CA THR A 100 -8.82 -9.59 4.79
C THR A 100 -9.14 -8.19 5.33
N ALA A 101 -8.61 -7.13 4.70
CA ALA A 101 -8.72 -5.77 5.21
C ALA A 101 -10.06 -5.12 4.86
N TRP A 102 -10.51 -5.31 3.62
CA TRP A 102 -11.64 -4.62 3.02
C TRP A 102 -12.83 -5.55 2.75
N GLY A 103 -12.63 -6.87 2.75
CA GLY A 103 -13.67 -7.85 2.38
C GLY A 103 -14.02 -7.78 0.89
N ARG A 104 -13.03 -7.49 0.05
CA ARG A 104 -13.19 -7.36 -1.40
C ARG A 104 -12.16 -8.18 -2.14
N ASP A 105 -12.60 -8.78 -3.24
CA ASP A 105 -11.70 -9.37 -4.21
C ASP A 105 -10.97 -8.29 -5.00
N ALA A 106 -9.72 -8.59 -5.38
CA ALA A 106 -8.91 -7.73 -6.23
C ALA A 106 -8.26 -8.56 -7.33
N ALA A 107 -8.38 -8.12 -8.58
CA ALA A 107 -7.70 -8.76 -9.69
C ALA A 107 -6.19 -8.48 -9.58
N VAL A 108 -5.36 -9.49 -9.81
CA VAL A 108 -3.90 -9.33 -9.74
C VAL A 108 -3.38 -8.85 -11.10
N VAL A 109 -2.73 -7.69 -11.09
CA VAL A 109 -1.99 -7.15 -12.23
C VAL A 109 -0.58 -6.87 -11.73
N TYR A 110 0.39 -7.67 -12.18
CA TYR A 110 1.77 -7.51 -11.74
C TYR A 110 2.38 -6.21 -12.28
N PRO A 111 3.21 -5.51 -11.48
CA PRO A 111 3.81 -4.25 -11.92
C PRO A 111 4.78 -4.52 -13.09
N PRO A 112 4.79 -3.63 -14.10
CA PRO A 112 5.71 -3.77 -15.23
C PRO A 112 7.16 -3.47 -14.80
N VAL A 113 8.11 -4.08 -15.52
CA VAL A 113 9.56 -3.83 -15.39
C VAL A 113 10.08 -3.31 -16.73
N ARG A 114 11.00 -2.33 -16.70
CA ARG A 114 11.62 -1.78 -17.91
C ARG A 114 12.68 -2.74 -18.47
N THR A 115 12.26 -3.77 -19.20
CA THR A 115 13.14 -4.84 -19.71
C THR A 115 14.15 -4.40 -20.77
N GLN A 116 13.97 -3.23 -21.38
CA GLN A 116 14.98 -2.62 -22.27
C GLN A 116 16.10 -1.89 -21.51
N PHE A 117 15.84 -1.51 -20.27
CA PHE A 117 16.82 -0.83 -19.41
C PHE A 117 17.49 -1.84 -18.47
N PHE A 118 16.68 -2.66 -17.78
CA PHE A 118 17.17 -3.74 -16.94
C PHE A 118 17.30 -5.01 -17.78
N THR A 119 18.53 -5.33 -18.15
CA THR A 119 18.89 -6.54 -18.89
C THR A 119 19.91 -7.34 -18.10
N PRO A 120 19.88 -8.69 -18.16
CA PRO A 120 20.93 -9.51 -17.57
C PRO A 120 22.28 -9.18 -18.22
N ASP A 121 23.32 -9.05 -17.41
CA ASP A 121 24.68 -9.00 -17.93
C ASP A 121 25.10 -10.41 -18.43
N ALA A 122 25.93 -10.44 -19.47
CA ALA A 122 26.46 -11.69 -20.03
C ALA A 122 27.63 -12.25 -19.21
N SER A 123 28.22 -11.46 -18.32
CA SER A 123 29.30 -11.88 -17.43
C SER A 123 28.86 -13.00 -16.49
N PRO A 124 29.76 -13.94 -16.13
CA PRO A 124 29.45 -14.93 -15.11
C PRO A 124 29.13 -14.25 -13.77
N ARG A 125 28.19 -14.84 -13.03
CA ARG A 125 27.82 -14.36 -11.70
C ARG A 125 28.95 -14.64 -10.70
N ASP A 126 29.40 -13.60 -10.03
CA ASP A 126 30.37 -13.72 -8.93
C ASP A 126 29.72 -14.28 -7.65
N ASP A 127 30.57 -14.76 -6.74
CA ASP A 127 30.17 -15.31 -5.44
C ASP A 127 30.00 -14.22 -4.38
N PHE A 128 28.98 -13.37 -4.57
CA PHE A 128 28.53 -12.41 -3.57
C PHE A 128 27.01 -12.36 -3.43
N LEU A 129 26.57 -11.87 -2.27
CA LEU A 129 25.20 -11.47 -2.02
C LEU A 129 25.08 -9.95 -2.18
N LEU A 130 24.19 -9.51 -3.06
CA LEU A 130 23.85 -8.11 -3.23
C LEU A 130 22.49 -7.83 -2.59
N TRP A 131 22.47 -6.87 -1.69
CA TRP A 131 21.25 -6.31 -1.15
C TRP A 131 21.07 -4.87 -1.66
N VAL A 132 19.90 -4.58 -2.24
CA VAL A 132 19.52 -3.24 -2.70
C VAL A 132 18.16 -2.89 -2.13
N GLY A 133 18.11 -1.83 -1.33
CA GLY A 133 16.87 -1.36 -0.74
C GLY A 133 17.07 -0.14 0.16
N ALA A 134 15.97 0.47 0.58
CA ALA A 134 16.02 1.49 1.63
C ALA A 134 16.36 0.83 2.98
N ILE A 135 17.24 1.48 3.76
CA ILE A 135 17.62 1.02 5.10
C ILE A 135 16.49 1.35 6.07
N GLU A 136 15.48 0.48 6.09
CA GLU A 136 14.31 0.58 6.94
C GLU A 136 14.17 -0.68 7.79
N PRO A 137 13.76 -0.58 9.07
CA PRO A 137 13.58 -1.75 9.93
C PRO A 137 12.65 -2.82 9.34
N ALA A 138 11.66 -2.42 8.54
CA ALA A 138 10.76 -3.34 7.88
C ALA A 138 11.43 -4.21 6.79
N LYS A 139 12.59 -3.80 6.28
CA LYS A 139 13.35 -4.49 5.23
C LYS A 139 14.35 -5.51 5.77
N ARG A 140 14.52 -5.57 7.10
CA ARG A 140 15.29 -6.60 7.81
C ARG A 140 16.74 -6.78 7.31
N LEU A 141 17.39 -5.68 6.95
CA LEU A 141 18.82 -5.69 6.56
C LEU A 141 19.71 -6.23 7.68
N ASP A 142 19.27 -6.12 8.95
CA ASP A 142 19.92 -6.72 10.12
C ASP A 142 20.09 -8.25 10.05
N ARG A 143 19.48 -8.92 9.07
CA ARG A 143 19.48 -10.38 8.91
C ARG A 143 20.14 -10.89 7.63
N VAL A 144 20.65 -9.99 6.80
CA VAL A 144 21.30 -10.34 5.52
C VAL A 144 22.78 -10.58 5.76
#